data_AF-A0A915BF83-F1
#
_entry.id   AF-A0A915BF83-F1
#
_cell.length_a   1.000
_cell.length_b   1.000
_cell.length_c   1.000
_cell.angle_alpha   90.00
_cell.angle_beta   90.00
_cell.angle_gamma   90.00
#
_symmetry.space_group_name_H-M   'P 1'
#
loop_
_entity.id
_entity.type
_entity.pdbx_description
1 polymer ?
#
loop_
_entity_poly.entity_id
_entity_poly.type
_entity_poly.pdbx_seq_one_letter_code
_entity_poly.pdbx_strand_id
1 'polypeptide(L)'
;SERLEMAEEVVKKNAEEIRRQMSKMAENFYEMHSNEKIEPVEIIDNTEWHSTMTSLEFMRICRLFRVGDMLRLGAVKSRMRENHGLPCSEFLYQIMQSYDWYQLSQKYNCYFQDACLLVSVCH
;
A
#
# COMPACT_ATOMS: atom_id res chain seq x y z
N SER A 1 13.19 10.16 -9.66
CA SER A 1 12.63 9.94 -11.00
C SER A 1 11.12 9.90 -10.88
N GLU A 2 10.40 10.54 -11.78
CA GLU A 2 8.96 10.32 -11.94
C GLU A 2 8.72 8.85 -12.32
N ARG A 3 7.67 8.23 -11.76
CA ARG A 3 7.29 6.85 -12.08
C ARG A 3 6.42 6.88 -13.33
N LEU A 4 6.74 6.04 -14.31
CA LEU A 4 5.92 5.86 -15.50
C LEU A 4 4.77 4.91 -15.18
N GLU A 5 3.58 5.24 -15.66
CA GLU A 5 2.41 4.38 -15.57
C GLU A 5 2.67 3.06 -16.29
N MET A 6 2.24 1.96 -15.67
CA MET A 6 2.43 0.61 -16.19
C MET A 6 1.11 0.07 -16.73
N ALA A 7 1.16 -0.75 -17.79
CA ALA A 7 -0.03 -1.41 -18.28
C ALA A 7 -0.62 -2.36 -17.23
N GLU A 8 -1.95 -2.39 -17.12
CA GLU A 8 -2.70 -3.19 -16.14
C GLU A 8 -2.29 -4.67 -16.11
N GLU A 9 -2.08 -5.27 -17.29
CA GLU A 9 -1.61 -6.66 -17.43
C GLU A 9 -0.25 -6.88 -16.72
N VAL A 10 0.66 -5.90 -16.82
CA VAL A 10 1.99 -5.96 -16.20
C VAL A 10 1.87 -5.79 -14.70
N VAL A 11 1.03 -4.86 -14.25
CA VAL A 11 0.74 -4.62 -12.83
C VAL A 11 0.18 -5.89 -12.18
N LYS A 12 -0.81 -6.53 -12.81
CA LYS A 12 -1.41 -7.77 -12.33
C LYS A 12 -0.40 -8.91 -12.28
N LYS A 13 0.37 -9.12 -13.35
CA LYS A 13 1.42 -10.15 -13.39
C LYS A 13 2.47 -9.94 -12.30
N ASN A 14 2.87 -8.69 -12.05
CA ASN A 14 3.82 -8.36 -10.99
C ASN A 14 3.23 -8.65 -9.60
N ALA A 15 1.96 -8.29 -9.37
CA ALA A 15 1.29 -8.60 -8.11
C ALA A 15 1.21 -10.11 -7.84
N GLU A 16 0.88 -10.90 -8.86
CA GLU A 16 0.85 -12.37 -8.79
C GLU A 16 2.24 -12.96 -8.45
N GLU A 17 3.29 -12.47 -9.11
CA GLU A 17 4.66 -12.94 -8.86
C GLU A 17 5.17 -12.54 -7.47
N ILE A 18 4.89 -11.31 -7.02
CA ILE A 18 5.25 -10.88 -5.67
C ILE A 18 4.53 -11.72 -4.62
N ARG A 19 3.23 -11.97 -4.80
CA ARG A 19 2.48 -12.86 -3.92
C ARG A 19 3.12 -14.25 -3.86
N ARG A 20 3.47 -14.83 -5.02
CA ARG A 20 4.13 -16.14 -5.09
C ARG A 20 5.45 -16.17 -4.33
N GLN A 21 6.27 -15.13 -4.47
CA GLN A 21 7.55 -15.02 -3.77
C GLN A 21 7.37 -14.90 -2.26
N MET A 22 6.41 -14.09 -1.81
CA MET A 22 6.10 -13.92 -0.39
C MET A 22 5.55 -15.22 0.23
N SER A 23 4.68 -15.94 -0.49
CA SER A 23 4.20 -17.27 -0.07
C SER A 23 5.35 -18.26 0.07
N LYS A 24 6.27 -18.30 -0.90
CA LYS A 24 7.43 -19.20 -0.83
C LYS A 24 8.37 -18.84 0.33
N MET A 25 8.56 -17.55 0.60
CA MET A 25 9.32 -17.10 1.76
C MET A 25 8.68 -17.54 3.08
N ALA A 26 7.35 -17.43 3.20
CA ALA A 26 6.62 -17.91 4.37
C ALA A 26 6.72 -19.43 4.54
N GLU A 27 6.55 -20.21 3.45
CA GLU A 27 6.74 -21.67 3.46
C GLU A 27 8.13 -22.06 3.98
N ASN A 28 9.18 -21.48 3.40
CA ASN A 28 10.56 -21.76 3.80
C ASN A 28 10.79 -21.38 5.28
N PHE A 29 10.19 -20.28 5.73
CA PHE A 29 10.28 -19.86 7.13
C PHE A 29 9.64 -20.88 8.08
N TYR A 30 8.47 -21.43 7.74
CA TYR A 30 7.84 -22.49 8.53
C TYR A 30 8.62 -23.80 8.50
N GLU A 31 9.20 -24.17 7.36
CA GLU A 31 10.05 -25.36 7.26
C GLU A 31 11.26 -25.26 8.20
N MET A 32 11.91 -24.09 8.23
CA MET A 32 13.05 -23.80 9.12
C MET A 32 12.69 -23.82 10.60
N HIS A 33 11.44 -23.45 10.95
CA HIS A 33 10.96 -23.36 12.34
C HIS A 33 9.87 -24.39 12.63
N SER A 34 9.96 -25.58 12.03
CA SER A 34 8.93 -26.62 12.09
C SER A 34 8.60 -27.13 13.51
N ASN A 35 9.46 -26.86 14.50
CA ASN A 35 9.23 -27.20 15.91
C ASN A 35 8.58 -26.07 16.73
N GLU A 36 8.32 -24.91 16.11
CA GLU A 36 7.72 -23.75 16.76
C GLU A 36 6.27 -23.58 16.32
N LYS A 37 5.41 -23.15 17.25
CA LYS A 37 4.06 -22.73 16.90
C LYS A 37 4.11 -21.29 16.40
N ILE A 38 3.99 -21.12 15.09
CA ILE A 38 3.98 -19.83 14.40
C ILE A 38 2.59 -19.61 13.81
N GLU A 39 2.04 -18.42 13.99
CA GLU A 39 0.76 -18.04 13.39
C GLU A 39 0.92 -17.86 11.86
N PRO A 40 -0.09 -18.25 11.05
CA PRO A 40 -0.01 -18.11 9.60
C PRO A 40 0.11 -16.65 9.16
N VAL A 41 0.98 -16.43 8.18
CA VAL A 41 1.11 -15.18 7.41
C VAL A 41 -0.04 -15.10 6.41
N GLU A 42 -0.79 -13.99 6.47
CA GLU A 42 -1.79 -13.63 5.48
C GLU A 42 -1.23 -12.62 4.47
N ILE A 43 -1.40 -12.89 3.18
CA ILE A 43 -1.03 -11.98 2.09
C ILE A 43 -2.31 -11.39 1.51
N ILE A 44 -2.49 -10.10 1.74
CA ILE A 44 -3.72 -9.35 1.42
C ILE A 44 -3.43 -8.40 0.26
N ASP A 45 -4.42 -8.25 -0.62
CA ASP A 45 -4.36 -7.36 -1.78
C ASP A 45 -5.37 -6.24 -1.61
N ASN A 46 -4.89 -5.00 -1.69
CA ASN A 46 -5.72 -3.82 -1.42
C ASN A 46 -6.76 -3.55 -2.51
N THR A 47 -6.71 -4.27 -3.65
CA THR A 47 -7.80 -4.31 -4.63
C THR A 47 -9.12 -4.75 -4.00
N GLU A 48 -9.10 -5.49 -2.89
CA GLU A 48 -10.29 -5.93 -2.16
C GLU A 48 -11.20 -4.76 -1.75
N TRP A 49 -10.63 -3.61 -1.38
CA TRP A 49 -11.40 -2.42 -1.02
C TRP A 49 -11.29 -1.29 -2.05
N HIS A 50 -10.20 -1.20 -2.82
CA HIS A 50 -10.07 -0.14 -3.82
C HIS A 50 -10.87 -0.41 -5.10
N SER A 51 -11.06 -1.66 -5.52
CA SER A 51 -11.78 -1.98 -6.77
C SER A 51 -13.27 -1.64 -6.73
N THR A 52 -13.85 -1.57 -5.54
CA THR A 52 -15.27 -1.26 -5.31
C THR A 52 -15.49 0.17 -4.81
N MET A 53 -14.42 0.91 -4.52
CA MET A 53 -14.49 2.27 -4.00
C MET A 53 -14.87 3.26 -5.09
N THR A 54 -15.97 3.97 -4.89
CA THR A 54 -16.38 5.05 -5.77
C THR A 54 -15.56 6.31 -5.54
N SER A 55 -15.44 7.17 -6.55
CA SER A 55 -14.78 8.46 -6.39
C SER A 55 -15.43 9.34 -5.31
N LEU A 56 -16.75 9.20 -5.09
CA LEU A 56 -17.45 9.94 -4.03
C LEU A 56 -17.03 9.44 -2.64
N GLU A 57 -16.87 8.13 -2.44
CA GLU A 57 -16.37 7.57 -1.19
C GLU A 57 -14.92 7.99 -0.93
N PHE A 58 -14.07 7.94 -1.95
CA PHE A 58 -12.71 8.45 -1.85
C PHE A 58 -12.68 9.93 -1.45
N MET A 59 -13.51 10.77 -2.06
CA MET A 59 -13.62 12.19 -1.70
C MET A 59 -14.13 12.40 -0.27
N ARG A 60 -14.95 11.50 0.29
CA ARG A 60 -15.36 11.55 1.70
C ARG A 60 -14.18 11.26 2.62
N ILE A 61 -13.34 10.28 2.28
CA ILE A 61 -12.11 9.96 3.02
C ILE A 61 -11.15 11.15 2.99
N CYS A 62 -10.95 11.78 1.83
CA CYS A 62 -10.08 12.95 1.68
C CYS A 62 -10.42 14.12 2.62
N ARG A 63 -11.69 14.27 3.03
CA ARG A 63 -12.11 15.33 3.98
C ARG A 63 -11.50 15.18 5.37
N LEU A 64 -11.01 13.99 5.72
CA LEU A 64 -10.34 13.73 7.00
C LEU A 64 -8.91 14.28 7.02
N PHE A 65 -8.35 14.61 5.86
CA PHE A 65 -6.96 15.03 5.72
C PHE A 65 -6.86 16.54 5.48
N ARG A 66 -5.91 17.18 6.17
CA ARG A 66 -5.57 18.59 5.95
C ARG A 66 -4.36 18.68 5.02
N VAL A 67 -4.53 19.38 3.90
CA VAL A 67 -3.46 19.57 2.89
C VAL A 67 -2.17 20.13 3.52
N GLY A 68 -2.28 21.06 4.46
CA GLY A 68 -1.12 21.64 5.14
C GLY A 68 -0.29 20.63 5.93
N ASP A 69 -0.93 19.61 6.53
CA ASP A 69 -0.23 18.52 7.23
C ASP A 69 0.47 17.59 6.25
N MET A 70 -0.23 17.24 5.17
CA MET A 70 0.29 16.38 4.09
C MET A 70 1.54 16.99 3.42
N LEU A 71 1.57 18.32 3.24
CA LEU A 71 2.72 19.04 2.68
C LEU A 71 3.94 19.08 3.62
N ARG A 72 3.73 18.90 4.93
CA ARG A 72 4.82 18.92 5.92
C ARG A 72 5.62 17.62 5.95
N LEU A 73 5.08 16.52 5.43
CA LEU A 73 5.78 15.24 5.38
C LEU A 73 7.09 15.37 4.61
N GLY A 74 8.18 14.85 5.18
CA GLY A 74 9.53 15.01 4.63
C GLY A 74 9.66 14.54 3.18
N ALA A 75 9.01 13.41 2.84
CA ALA A 75 8.99 12.86 1.49
C ALA A 75 8.32 13.83 0.48
N VAL A 76 7.14 14.35 0.82
CA VAL A 76 6.38 15.31 -0.01
C VAL A 76 7.16 16.63 -0.13
N LYS A 77 7.66 17.15 0.99
CA LYS A 77 8.43 18.39 1.03
C LYS A 77 9.70 18.31 0.19
N SER A 78 10.35 17.14 0.14
CA SER A 78 11.54 16.96 -0.69
C SER A 78 11.20 17.01 -2.18
N ARG A 79 10.19 16.27 -2.61
CA ARG A 79 9.77 16.20 -4.02
C ARG A 79 9.23 17.54 -4.52
N MET A 80 8.49 18.26 -3.69
CA MET A 80 8.01 19.61 -4.01
C MET A 80 9.12 20.64 -4.24
N ARG A 81 10.35 20.41 -3.74
CA ARG A 81 11.51 21.28 -3.99
C ARG A 81 12.23 20.95 -5.30
N GLU A 82 11.91 19.82 -5.94
CA GLU A 82 12.44 19.46 -7.25
C GLU A 82 11.70 20.28 -8.33
N ASN A 83 12.41 20.71 -9.39
CA ASN A 83 11.89 21.67 -10.39
C ASN A 83 10.63 21.22 -11.15
N HIS A 84 10.27 19.93 -11.10
CA HIS A 84 9.13 19.36 -11.80
C HIS A 84 7.86 19.26 -10.94
N GLY A 85 7.94 19.57 -9.64
CA GLY A 85 6.81 19.44 -8.71
C GLY A 85 6.43 17.98 -8.42
N LEU A 86 5.26 17.80 -7.80
CA LEU A 86 4.72 16.49 -7.42
C LEU A 86 3.37 16.27 -8.14
N PRO A 87 3.20 15.19 -8.91
CA PRO A 87 1.91 14.83 -9.49
C PRO A 87 0.82 14.66 -8.42
N CYS A 88 -0.42 15.00 -8.77
CA CYS A 88 -1.55 14.90 -7.83
C CYS A 88 -1.77 13.45 -7.36
N SER A 89 -1.63 12.46 -8.25
CA SER A 89 -1.67 11.03 -7.90
C SER A 89 -0.60 10.67 -6.86
N GLU A 90 0.63 11.18 -7.02
CA GLU A 90 1.70 10.97 -6.03
C GLU A 90 1.39 11.61 -4.68
N PHE A 91 0.78 12.80 -4.69
CA PHE A 91 0.35 13.48 -3.46
C PHE A 91 -0.77 12.71 -2.74
N LEU A 92 -1.71 12.14 -3.48
CA LEU A 92 -2.87 11.41 -2.95
C LEU A 92 -2.53 10.00 -2.45
N TYR A 93 -1.41 9.41 -2.84
CA TYR A 93 -1.01 8.06 -2.35
C TYR A 93 -0.93 7.97 -0.83
N GLN A 94 -0.52 9.03 -0.14
CA GLN A 94 -0.47 9.01 1.34
C GLN A 94 -1.87 8.81 1.96
N ILE A 95 -2.94 9.25 1.30
CA ILE A 95 -4.31 9.02 1.74
C ILE A 95 -4.71 7.57 1.49
N MET A 96 -4.39 7.03 0.30
CA MET A 96 -4.66 5.63 -0.02
C MET A 96 -3.95 4.68 0.93
N GLN A 97 -2.67 4.93 1.23
CA GLN A 97 -1.89 4.14 2.19
C GLN A 97 -2.45 4.23 3.62
N SER A 98 -2.90 5.42 4.03
CA SER A 98 -3.58 5.58 5.33
C SER A 98 -4.90 4.80 5.38
N TYR A 99 -5.63 4.74 4.27
CA TYR A 99 -6.87 3.98 4.17
C TYR A 99 -6.63 2.47 4.17
N ASP A 100 -5.56 1.99 3.53
CA ASP A 100 -5.14 0.59 3.59
C ASP A 100 -4.91 0.17 5.06
N TRP A 101 -4.20 0.99 5.84
CA TRP A 101 -4.00 0.70 7.26
C TRP A 101 -5.30 0.66 8.06
N TYR A 102 -6.22 1.59 7.79
CA TYR A 102 -7.55 1.57 8.40
C TYR A 102 -8.30 0.28 8.09
N GLN A 103 -8.31 -0.16 6.82
CA GLN A 103 -8.96 -1.41 6.43
C GLN A 103 -8.32 -2.63 7.11
N LEU A 104 -6.99 -2.67 7.17
CA LEU A 104 -6.25 -3.73 7.86
C LEU A 104 -6.56 -3.77 9.38
N SER A 105 -6.68 -2.61 10.01
CA SER A 105 -7.11 -2.51 11.41
C SER A 105 -8.52 -3.06 11.62
N GLN A 106 -9.47 -2.67 10.77
CA GLN A 106 -10.88 -3.06 10.93
C GLN A 106 -11.16 -4.52 10.59
N LYS A 107 -10.51 -5.06 9.55
CA LYS A 107 -10.76 -6.41 9.04
C LYS A 107 -9.86 -7.48 9.67
N TYR A 108 -8.62 -7.13 9.99
CA TYR A 108 -7.57 -8.08 10.38
C TYR A 108 -6.95 -7.79 11.74
N ASN A 109 -7.48 -6.81 12.51
CA ASN A 109 -6.91 -6.39 13.80
C ASN A 109 -5.42 -6.02 13.69
N CYS A 110 -5.00 -5.44 12.56
CA CYS A 110 -3.64 -4.97 12.37
C CYS A 110 -3.45 -3.58 12.98
N TYR A 111 -2.71 -3.50 14.09
CA TYR A 111 -2.46 -2.25 14.82
C TYR A 111 -1.04 -1.70 14.65
N PHE A 112 -0.20 -2.40 13.89
CA PHE A 112 1.18 -2.00 13.62
C PHE A 112 1.49 -2.20 12.15
N GLN A 113 2.08 -1.19 11.52
CA GLN A 113 2.49 -1.22 10.12
C GLN A 113 3.94 -0.73 10.00
N ASP A 114 4.80 -1.60 9.48
CA ASP A 114 6.15 -1.24 9.07
C ASP A 114 6.19 -0.99 7.56
N ALA A 115 7.05 -0.05 7.12
CA ALA A 115 7.15 0.43 5.74
C ALA A 115 7.44 -0.67 4.71
N CYS A 116 7.90 -1.85 5.15
CA CYS A 116 8.15 -3.02 4.29
C CYS A 116 6.91 -3.87 3.97
N LEU A 117 5.78 -3.70 4.66
CA LEU A 117 4.61 -4.60 4.54
C LEU A 117 3.51 -4.14 3.57
N LEU A 118 3.68 -2.99 2.93
CA LEU A 118 2.84 -2.61 1.78
C LEU A 118 3.56 -2.98 0.49
N VAL A 119 3.30 -4.18 -0.01
CA VAL A 119 3.25 -4.36 -1.46
C VAL A 119 1.90 -3.80 -1.92
N SER A 120 1.73 -2.48 -1.85
CA SER A 120 0.68 -1.81 -2.61
C SER A 120 1.11 -1.83 -4.07
N VAL A 121 0.74 -2.87 -4.79
CA VAL A 121 0.62 -2.78 -6.26
C VAL A 121 -0.67 -2.02 -6.53
N CYS A 122 -0.68 -0.71 -6.25
CA CYS A 122 -1.74 0.16 -6.72
C CYS A 122 -1.49 0.48 -8.20
N HIS A 123 -2.56 0.39 -8.99
CA HIS A 123 -2.62 0.84 -10.38
C HIS A 123 -2.17 2.31 -10.51
#